data_AF-A0A433DCM9-F1
#
_entry.id   AF-A0A433DCM9-F1
#
_cell.length_a   1.000
_cell.length_b   1.000
_cell.length_c   1.000
_cell.angle_alpha   90.00
_cell.angle_beta   90.00
_cell.angle_gamma   90.00
#
_symmetry.space_group_name_H-M   'P 1'
#
loop_
_entity.id
_entity.type
_entity.pdbx_description
1 polymer ?
#
loop_
_entity_poly.entity_id
_entity_poly.type
_entity_poly.pdbx_seq_one_letter_code
_entity_poly.pdbx_strand_id
1 'polypeptide(L)'
;MRCYLSGMPELRLGLNDKVMFEATGRATPARGKAIEMEDVKFHQCVRLSRFENDRTISFIPPDGEFELMSYRLQTAVKPLIWIEAVVENYTGSRVEYMIKAKAQFKRRSSANNVEIVVPVADDADTPRFRVGYWSSIGSVTYAPERSALVWKIKQFQGGKEFLMRAHFGLPSVDGSRSISILVVRPNVLSRFILLLISSPTFSPLPAHIHIPADELEKRPPISIKFEIPYFTVSGIQVRYLKIVEKSGYQALPWVRYITQNGAIWLMFTKMRSV
;
A
#
# COMPACT_ATOMS: atom_id res chain seq x y z
N MET A 1 -5.50 9.76 18.56
CA MET A 1 -6.51 10.72 19.01
C MET A 1 -5.79 11.94 19.58
N ARG A 2 -6.30 13.13 19.33
CA ARG A 2 -5.82 14.37 19.96
C ARG A 2 -6.91 14.88 20.87
N CYS A 3 -6.66 14.88 22.17
CA CYS A 3 -7.62 15.22 23.21
C CYS A 3 -7.23 16.56 23.83
N TYR A 4 -8.13 17.54 23.72
CA TYR A 4 -8.03 18.85 24.33
C TYR A 4 -9.34 19.11 25.08
N LEU A 5 -9.53 18.37 26.16
CA LEU A 5 -10.75 18.38 26.97
C LEU A 5 -10.39 18.84 28.39
N SER A 6 -11.31 19.55 29.04
CA SER A 6 -11.12 20.00 30.41
C SER A 6 -11.66 18.96 31.39
N GLY A 7 -10.96 18.71 32.49
CA GLY A 7 -11.43 17.77 33.52
C GLY A 7 -11.06 16.32 33.23
N MET A 8 -11.98 15.38 33.53
CA MET A 8 -11.76 13.93 33.36
C MET A 8 -12.99 13.29 32.72
N PRO A 9 -13.27 13.62 31.45
CA PRO A 9 -14.50 13.19 30.82
C PRO A 9 -14.47 11.70 30.48
N GLU A 10 -15.61 11.03 30.67
CA GLU A 10 -15.80 9.67 30.16
C GLU A 10 -16.23 9.74 28.70
N LEU A 11 -15.43 9.17 27.81
CA LEU A 11 -15.70 9.11 26.38
C LEU A 11 -16.27 7.73 26.01
N ARG A 12 -17.20 7.72 25.06
CA ARG A 12 -17.74 6.51 24.44
C ARG A 12 -17.70 6.62 22.93
N LEU A 13 -16.90 5.77 22.31
CA LEU A 13 -16.71 5.71 20.87
C LEU A 13 -17.53 4.56 20.28
N GLY A 14 -18.38 4.88 19.32
CA GLY A 14 -19.14 3.91 18.54
C GLY A 14 -18.59 3.77 17.13
N LEU A 15 -18.24 2.54 16.74
CA LEU A 15 -17.78 2.19 15.39
C LEU A 15 -18.82 1.36 14.64
N ASN A 16 -18.63 1.17 13.33
CA ASN A 16 -19.39 0.25 12.50
C ASN A 16 -18.84 -1.20 12.55
N ASP A 17 -18.66 -1.73 13.75
CA ASP A 17 -18.21 -3.11 13.97
C ASP A 17 -19.32 -4.11 13.59
N LYS A 18 -19.00 -5.12 12.77
CA LYS A 18 -19.93 -6.16 12.34
C LYS A 18 -20.48 -6.96 13.51
N VAL A 19 -19.63 -7.30 14.48
CA VAL A 19 -20.04 -8.08 15.65
C VAL A 19 -21.05 -7.30 16.50
N MET A 20 -20.86 -5.99 16.62
CA MET A 20 -21.81 -5.12 17.34
C MET A 20 -23.17 -5.05 16.64
N PHE A 21 -23.21 -5.00 15.30
CA PHE A 21 -24.47 -5.00 14.56
C PHE A 21 -25.24 -6.31 14.71
N GLU A 22 -24.54 -7.45 14.66
CA GLU A 22 -25.14 -8.78 14.86
C GLU A 22 -25.71 -8.92 16.28
N ALA A 23 -24.99 -8.47 17.31
CA ALA A 23 -25.43 -8.53 18.71
C ALA A 23 -26.65 -7.64 19.02
N THR A 24 -26.85 -6.54 18.31
CA THR A 24 -27.93 -5.56 18.58
C THR A 24 -29.23 -5.87 17.80
N GLY A 25 -29.27 -6.92 16.98
CA GLY A 25 -30.47 -7.30 16.20
C GLY A 25 -30.94 -6.24 15.19
N ARG A 26 -30.13 -5.22 14.92
CA ARG A 26 -30.44 -4.20 13.90
C ARG A 26 -30.12 -4.80 12.55
N ALA A 27 -31.10 -4.81 11.64
CA ALA A 27 -30.92 -5.22 10.25
C ALA A 27 -29.63 -4.60 9.70
N THR A 28 -28.73 -5.45 9.23
CA THR A 28 -27.44 -5.07 8.65
C THR A 28 -27.71 -3.93 7.67
N PRO A 29 -27.06 -2.75 7.80
CA PRO A 29 -27.24 -1.70 6.81
C PRO A 29 -26.95 -2.32 5.44
N ALA A 30 -27.92 -2.20 4.53
CA ALA A 30 -27.85 -2.79 3.21
C ALA A 30 -26.46 -2.55 2.59
N ARG A 31 -25.81 -3.65 2.18
CA ARG A 31 -24.49 -3.71 1.51
C ARG A 31 -23.30 -3.13 2.30
N GLY A 32 -22.56 -4.01 2.96
CA GLY A 32 -21.09 -3.92 3.04
C GLY A 32 -20.49 -2.75 3.83
N LYS A 33 -21.19 -2.24 4.86
CA LYS A 33 -20.69 -1.15 5.71
C LYS A 33 -20.25 -1.58 7.10
N ALA A 34 -20.31 -2.86 7.44
CA ALA A 34 -19.85 -3.37 8.72
C ALA A 34 -18.46 -4.01 8.56
N ILE A 35 -17.62 -3.88 9.59
CA ILE A 35 -16.20 -4.25 9.50
C ILE A 35 -15.90 -5.35 10.48
N GLU A 36 -15.16 -6.33 9.97
CA GLU A 36 -14.53 -7.37 10.77
C GLU A 36 -13.12 -6.90 11.11
N MET A 37 -12.91 -6.60 12.40
CA MET A 37 -11.63 -6.17 12.93
C MET A 37 -10.97 -7.36 13.65
N GLU A 38 -9.69 -7.59 13.36
CA GLU A 38 -8.87 -8.60 14.02
C GLU A 38 -7.71 -7.96 14.80
N ASP A 39 -7.14 -8.70 15.74
CA ASP A 39 -5.98 -8.28 16.57
C ASP A 39 -6.15 -6.84 17.11
N VAL A 40 -7.34 -6.56 17.65
CA VAL A 40 -7.65 -5.24 18.18
C VAL A 40 -6.92 -5.06 19.50
N LYS A 41 -6.05 -4.05 19.55
CA LYS A 41 -5.34 -3.64 20.76
C LYS A 41 -5.82 -2.26 21.16
N PHE A 42 -6.05 -2.08 22.44
CA PHE A 42 -6.54 -0.83 23.00
C PHE A 42 -5.47 -0.18 23.86
N HIS A 43 -5.54 1.14 23.96
CA HIS A 43 -4.82 1.88 24.97
C HIS A 43 -5.27 1.47 26.38
N GLN A 44 -4.38 1.56 27.36
CA GLN A 44 -4.64 1.23 28.77
C GLN A 44 -5.82 1.99 29.41
N CYS A 45 -6.24 3.11 28.82
CA CYS A 45 -7.37 3.88 29.33
C CYS A 45 -8.75 3.30 28.95
N VAL A 46 -8.79 2.27 28.10
CA VAL A 46 -10.03 1.63 27.64
C VAL A 46 -10.48 0.56 28.62
N ARG A 47 -11.77 0.58 28.98
CA ARG A 47 -12.39 -0.42 29.84
C ARG A 47 -12.73 -1.68 29.04
N LEU A 48 -11.83 -2.66 29.04
CA LEU A 48 -11.98 -3.91 28.28
C LEU A 48 -13.28 -4.67 28.61
N SER A 49 -13.71 -4.68 29.88
CA SER A 49 -14.96 -5.32 30.30
C SER A 49 -16.21 -4.76 29.62
N ARG A 50 -16.25 -3.46 29.30
CA ARG A 50 -17.36 -2.85 28.55
C ARG A 50 -17.33 -3.21 27.07
N PHE A 51 -16.13 -3.36 26.52
CA PHE A 51 -15.96 -3.76 25.13
C PHE A 51 -16.35 -5.24 24.93
N GLU A 52 -15.98 -6.13 25.85
CA GLU A 52 -16.30 -7.55 25.75
C GLU A 52 -17.81 -7.83 25.83
N ASN A 53 -18.52 -7.13 26.72
CA ASN A 53 -19.97 -7.30 26.89
C ASN A 53 -20.79 -6.59 25.81
N ASP A 54 -20.53 -5.30 25.57
CA ASP A 54 -21.45 -4.42 24.84
C ASP A 54 -20.86 -3.96 23.49
N ARG A 55 -19.63 -4.38 23.16
CA ARG A 55 -18.81 -3.84 22.05
C ARG A 55 -18.70 -2.31 22.06
N THR A 56 -18.81 -1.71 23.24
CA THR A 56 -18.73 -0.25 23.44
C THR A 56 -17.34 0.13 23.93
N ILE A 57 -16.65 0.99 23.18
CA ILE A 57 -15.32 1.50 23.56
C ILE A 57 -15.51 2.67 24.52
N SER A 58 -15.35 2.42 25.82
CA SER A 58 -15.44 3.44 26.88
C SER A 58 -14.07 3.68 27.51
N PHE A 59 -13.68 4.94 27.65
CA PHE A 59 -12.35 5.32 28.15
C PHE A 59 -12.34 6.73 28.75
N ILE A 60 -11.33 7.02 29.57
CA ILE A 60 -10.99 8.37 30.02
C ILE A 60 -9.68 8.74 29.30
N PRO A 61 -9.69 9.67 28.34
CA PRO A 61 -8.52 9.95 27.51
C PRO A 61 -7.39 10.60 28.31
N PRO A 62 -6.12 10.22 28.07
CA PRO A 62 -4.98 11.07 28.42
C PRO A 62 -5.05 12.41 27.68
N ASP A 63 -4.46 13.44 28.28
CA ASP A 63 -4.32 14.74 27.64
C ASP A 63 -3.31 14.70 26.49
N GLY A 64 -3.60 15.43 25.40
CA GLY A 64 -2.73 15.54 24.24
C GLY A 64 -2.94 14.45 23.19
N GLU A 65 -1.85 14.02 22.55
CA GLU A 65 -1.87 13.09 21.42
C GLU A 65 -1.48 11.66 21.86
N PHE A 66 -2.36 10.69 21.60
CA PHE A 66 -2.11 9.28 21.93
C PHE A 66 -2.81 8.33 20.95
N GLU A 67 -2.35 7.08 20.84
CA GLU A 67 -3.03 6.04 20.05
C GLU A 67 -4.12 5.36 20.89
N LEU A 68 -5.39 5.45 20.46
CA LEU A 68 -6.51 4.87 21.22
C LEU A 68 -6.65 3.37 20.97
N MET A 69 -6.47 2.94 19.72
CA MET A 69 -6.59 1.55 19.32
C MET A 69 -5.81 1.28 18.03
N SER A 70 -5.31 0.05 17.90
CA SER A 70 -4.77 -0.52 16.67
C SER A 70 -5.61 -1.72 16.26
N TYR A 71 -5.81 -1.95 14.97
CA TYR A 71 -6.53 -3.11 14.46
C TYR A 71 -5.93 -3.61 13.16
N ARG A 72 -6.22 -4.87 12.82
CA ARG A 72 -5.87 -5.50 11.54
C ARG A 72 -7.14 -5.89 10.80
N LEU A 73 -7.02 -6.01 9.48
CA LEU A 73 -8.07 -6.50 8.59
C LEU A 73 -7.63 -7.85 8.02
N GLN A 74 -8.53 -8.82 8.01
CA GLN A 74 -8.29 -10.12 7.39
C GLN A 74 -8.42 -10.08 5.86
N THR A 75 -9.26 -9.19 5.35
CA THR A 75 -9.62 -9.14 3.93
C THR A 75 -8.44 -8.73 3.05
N ALA A 76 -8.15 -9.55 2.03
CA ALA A 76 -7.19 -9.20 0.99
C ALA A 76 -7.67 -7.98 0.17
N VAL A 77 -7.00 -6.85 0.35
CA VAL A 77 -7.33 -5.61 -0.36
C VAL A 77 -6.53 -5.54 -1.66
N LYS A 78 -7.19 -5.15 -2.76
CA LYS A 78 -6.49 -4.80 -4.01
C LYS A 78 -5.56 -3.59 -3.77
N PRO A 79 -4.33 -3.59 -4.31
CA PRO A 79 -3.42 -2.45 -4.16
C PRO A 79 -4.05 -1.15 -4.67
N LEU A 80 -3.99 -0.09 -3.85
CA LEU A 80 -4.60 1.20 -4.18
C LEU A 80 -3.90 1.89 -5.35
N ILE A 81 -2.59 1.76 -5.44
CA ILE A 81 -1.78 2.19 -6.57
C ILE A 81 -1.04 0.96 -7.08
N TRP A 82 -1.32 0.59 -8.32
CA TRP A 82 -0.70 -0.52 -9.01
C TRP A 82 0.40 0.00 -9.92
N ILE A 83 1.62 -0.51 -9.77
CA ILE A 83 2.76 -0.14 -10.59
C ILE A 83 3.15 -1.30 -11.48
N GLU A 84 3.30 -1.02 -12.77
CA GLU A 84 3.90 -1.92 -13.73
C GLU A 84 5.19 -1.26 -14.21
N ALA A 85 6.33 -1.84 -13.87
CA ALA A 85 7.62 -1.42 -14.38
C ALA A 85 8.07 -2.38 -15.48
N VAL A 86 8.38 -1.85 -16.66
CA VAL A 86 9.04 -2.58 -17.74
C VAL A 86 10.44 -2.01 -17.87
N VAL A 87 11.44 -2.89 -17.84
CA VAL A 87 12.85 -2.51 -18.01
C VAL A 87 13.35 -3.18 -19.28
N GLU A 88 13.79 -2.36 -20.23
CA GLU A 88 14.37 -2.77 -21.49
C GLU A 88 15.87 -2.42 -21.47
N ASN A 89 16.70 -3.45 -21.51
CA ASN A 89 18.15 -3.29 -21.57
C ASN A 89 18.59 -3.38 -23.04
N TYR A 90 19.33 -2.39 -23.50
CA TYR A 90 20.04 -2.43 -24.78
C TYR A 90 21.51 -2.70 -24.48
N THR A 91 22.02 -3.82 -24.97
CA THR A 91 23.38 -4.31 -24.71
C THR A 91 24.44 -3.22 -24.90
N GLY A 92 25.19 -2.92 -23.82
CA GLY A 92 26.38 -2.06 -23.83
C GLY A 92 26.18 -0.56 -24.04
N SER A 93 24.93 -0.06 -24.02
CA SER A 93 24.67 1.36 -24.34
C SER A 93 23.68 2.04 -23.39
N ARG A 94 22.50 1.44 -23.16
CA ARG A 94 21.42 2.15 -22.46
C ARG A 94 20.40 1.19 -21.84
N VAL A 95 19.77 1.65 -20.78
CA VAL A 95 18.59 1.03 -20.17
C VAL A 95 17.41 1.98 -20.25
N GLU A 96 16.26 1.46 -20.61
CA GLU A 96 14.99 2.19 -20.65
C GLU A 96 14.03 1.63 -19.60
N TYR A 97 13.55 2.51 -18.72
CA TYR A 97 12.51 2.22 -17.73
C TYR A 97 11.19 2.81 -18.22
N MET A 98 10.20 1.95 -18.40
CA MET A 98 8.83 2.32 -18.70
C MET A 98 7.94 1.95 -17.52
N ILE A 99 7.51 2.95 -16.76
CA ILE A 99 6.76 2.76 -15.52
C ILE A 99 5.34 3.27 -15.71
N LYS A 100 4.38 2.36 -15.55
CA LYS A 100 2.94 2.66 -15.59
C LYS A 100 2.40 2.60 -14.17
N ALA A 101 1.86 3.72 -13.69
CA ALA A 101 1.16 3.80 -12.41
C ALA A 101 -0.34 3.88 -12.64
N LYS A 102 -1.12 3.04 -11.96
CA LYS A 102 -2.58 2.97 -12.07
C LYS A 102 -3.24 3.10 -10.69
N ALA A 103 -4.06 4.13 -10.52
CA ALA A 103 -4.83 4.32 -9.30
C ALA A 103 -6.10 3.45 -9.31
N GLN A 104 -6.17 2.45 -8.44
CA GLN A 104 -7.30 1.50 -8.34
C GLN A 104 -8.35 1.89 -7.26
N PHE A 105 -8.22 3.06 -6.64
CA PHE A 105 -9.23 3.59 -5.72
C PHE A 105 -10.33 4.41 -6.43
N LYS A 106 -11.35 4.81 -5.68
CA LYS A 106 -12.54 5.50 -6.19
C LYS A 106 -12.16 6.80 -6.93
N ARG A 107 -12.79 7.06 -8.09
CA ARG A 107 -12.55 8.24 -8.94
C ARG A 107 -12.73 9.60 -8.25
N ARG A 108 -13.60 9.66 -7.24
CA ARG A 108 -13.85 10.85 -6.41
C ARG A 108 -12.73 11.15 -5.40
N SER A 109 -11.87 10.18 -5.13
CA SER A 109 -10.74 10.32 -4.21
C SER A 109 -9.50 10.64 -5.03
N SER A 110 -8.55 11.30 -4.38
CA SER A 110 -7.27 11.65 -4.96
C SER A 110 -6.18 11.35 -3.94
N ALA A 111 -5.11 10.70 -4.40
CA ALA A 111 -3.89 10.59 -3.61
C ALA A 111 -3.07 11.88 -3.77
N ASN A 112 -2.44 12.31 -2.69
CA ASN A 112 -1.59 13.47 -2.59
C ASN A 112 -0.15 13.03 -2.33
N ASN A 113 0.79 13.86 -2.77
CA ASN A 113 2.22 13.72 -2.51
C ASN A 113 2.72 12.29 -2.84
N VAL A 114 2.28 11.77 -3.99
CA VAL A 114 2.66 10.42 -4.40
C VAL A 114 4.12 10.45 -4.84
N GLU A 115 4.94 9.59 -4.23
CA GLU A 115 6.35 9.45 -4.52
C GLU A 115 6.61 7.98 -4.86
N ILE A 116 6.97 7.71 -6.12
CA ILE A 116 7.31 6.37 -6.60
C ILE A 116 8.83 6.33 -6.73
N VAL A 117 9.47 5.42 -5.99
CA VAL A 117 10.91 5.23 -5.99
C VAL A 117 11.21 3.93 -6.71
N VAL A 118 11.84 4.04 -7.88
CA VAL A 118 12.25 2.90 -8.70
C VAL A 118 13.76 2.76 -8.64
N PRO A 119 14.28 1.68 -8.05
CA PRO A 119 15.71 1.42 -8.05
C PRO A 119 16.25 1.26 -9.47
N VAL A 120 17.37 1.93 -9.73
CA VAL A 120 18.11 1.85 -10.97
C VAL A 120 19.46 1.19 -10.71
N ALA A 121 20.20 0.87 -11.78
CA ALA A 121 21.52 0.28 -11.63
C ALA A 121 22.52 1.32 -11.08
N ASP A 122 23.48 0.89 -10.27
CA ASP A 122 24.48 1.77 -9.63
C ASP A 122 25.43 2.43 -10.64
N ASP A 123 25.59 1.80 -11.81
CA ASP A 123 26.41 2.24 -12.94
C ASP A 123 25.62 3.08 -13.97
N ALA A 124 24.36 3.39 -13.69
CA ALA A 124 23.54 4.20 -14.57
C ALA A 124 24.05 5.65 -14.63
N ASP A 125 24.42 6.10 -15.83
CA ASP A 125 24.89 7.46 -16.10
C ASP A 125 23.95 8.18 -17.07
N THR A 126 24.03 9.51 -17.19
CA THR A 126 23.31 10.33 -18.17
C THR A 126 21.78 10.14 -18.19
N PRO A 127 21.07 10.49 -17.09
CA PRO A 127 19.62 10.38 -17.03
C PRO A 127 18.94 11.27 -18.10
N ARG A 128 18.20 10.64 -19.01
CA ARG A 128 17.34 11.33 -19.99
C ARG A 128 15.88 10.97 -19.74
N PHE A 129 15.14 11.92 -19.21
CA PHE A 129 13.70 11.75 -18.98
C PHE A 129 12.92 12.20 -20.21
N ARG A 130 12.22 11.27 -20.87
CA ARG A 130 11.20 11.62 -21.86
C ARG A 130 9.84 11.45 -21.21
N VAL A 131 9.38 12.51 -20.58
CA VAL A 131 7.97 12.60 -20.17
C VAL A 131 7.19 12.98 -21.44
N GLY A 132 6.47 12.01 -22.01
CA GLY A 132 5.82 12.18 -23.32
C GLY A 132 4.82 13.34 -23.35
N TYR A 133 4.75 14.03 -24.50
CA TYR A 133 3.79 15.09 -24.81
C TYR A 133 2.35 14.51 -24.84
N TRP A 134 1.70 14.54 -23.67
CA TRP A 134 0.23 14.47 -23.42
C TRP A 134 -0.06 14.55 -21.92
N SER A 135 0.91 14.24 -21.04
CA SER A 135 0.86 14.66 -19.64
C SER A 135 2.22 14.54 -18.99
N SER A 136 2.91 15.67 -18.90
CA SER A 136 3.95 15.96 -17.92
C SER A 136 3.37 15.95 -16.50
N ILE A 137 2.87 14.79 -16.05
CA ILE A 137 2.25 14.67 -14.73
C ILE A 137 3.33 14.33 -13.69
N GLY A 138 3.69 15.35 -12.92
CA GLY A 138 4.69 15.23 -11.87
C GLY A 138 6.12 15.55 -12.34
N SER A 139 7.07 15.45 -11.41
CA SER A 139 8.50 15.67 -11.63
C SER A 139 9.27 14.37 -11.44
N VAL A 140 10.22 14.10 -12.33
CA VAL A 140 11.11 12.94 -12.25
C VAL A 140 12.51 13.43 -11.93
N THR A 141 13.14 12.82 -10.93
CA THR A 141 14.49 13.19 -10.49
C THR A 141 15.29 11.92 -10.26
N TYR A 142 16.53 11.90 -10.73
CA TYR A 142 17.48 10.85 -10.39
C TYR A 142 18.16 11.20 -9.07
N ALA A 143 18.12 10.26 -8.13
CA ALA A 143 18.71 10.33 -6.80
C ALA A 143 19.89 9.35 -6.73
N PRO A 144 21.11 9.76 -7.16
CA PRO A 144 22.28 8.88 -7.18
C PRO A 144 22.66 8.39 -5.78
N GLU A 145 22.37 9.16 -4.74
CA GLU A 145 22.64 8.79 -3.35
C GLU A 145 21.79 7.61 -2.85
N ARG A 146 20.74 7.25 -3.60
CA ARG A 146 19.86 6.10 -3.33
C ARG A 146 19.87 5.07 -4.44
N SER A 147 20.70 5.26 -5.47
CA SER A 147 20.66 4.52 -6.73
C SER A 147 19.23 4.35 -7.26
N ALA A 148 18.45 5.45 -7.23
CA ALA A 148 17.02 5.38 -7.50
C ALA A 148 16.50 6.53 -8.34
N LEU A 149 15.50 6.23 -9.15
CA LEU A 149 14.67 7.19 -9.84
C LEU A 149 13.45 7.52 -8.98
N VAL A 150 13.25 8.80 -8.71
CA VAL A 150 12.14 9.31 -7.91
C VAL A 150 11.15 10.03 -8.80
N TRP A 151 9.94 9.49 -8.91
CA TRP A 151 8.83 10.11 -9.63
C TRP A 151 7.80 10.66 -8.65
N LYS A 152 7.67 11.99 -8.61
CA LYS A 152 6.77 12.72 -7.71
C LYS A 152 5.54 13.22 -8.44
N ILE A 153 4.36 12.84 -7.98
CA ILE A 153 3.07 13.27 -8.51
C ILE A 153 2.33 14.00 -7.39
N LYS A 154 2.12 15.31 -7.55
CA LYS A 154 1.44 16.14 -6.54
C LYS A 154 0.05 15.62 -6.21
N GLN A 155 -0.69 15.27 -7.26
CA GLN A 155 -2.08 14.82 -7.16
C GLN A 155 -2.35 13.70 -8.15
N PHE A 156 -2.72 12.53 -7.64
CA PHE A 156 -3.05 11.36 -8.44
C PHE A 156 -4.52 10.98 -8.22
N GLN A 157 -5.36 11.31 -9.20
CA GLN A 157 -6.79 11.03 -9.13
C GLN A 157 -7.10 9.53 -9.29
N GLY A 158 -8.12 9.05 -8.57
CA GLY A 158 -8.57 7.67 -8.65
C GLY A 158 -9.05 7.27 -10.04
N GLY A 159 -8.73 6.04 -10.47
CA GLY A 159 -9.11 5.51 -11.78
C GLY A 159 -8.32 6.08 -12.95
N LYS A 160 -7.36 6.99 -12.74
CA LYS A 160 -6.41 7.43 -13.77
C LYS A 160 -5.21 6.51 -13.82
N GLU A 161 -4.53 6.52 -14.96
CA GLU A 161 -3.24 5.91 -15.15
C GLU A 161 -2.26 6.91 -15.75
N PHE A 162 -1.02 6.83 -15.31
CA PHE A 162 0.06 7.68 -15.76
C PHE A 162 1.23 6.82 -16.19
N LEU A 163 1.92 7.25 -17.24
CA LEU A 163 3.08 6.58 -17.81
C LEU A 163 4.28 7.52 -17.73
N MET A 164 5.41 6.98 -17.31
CA MET A 164 6.67 7.68 -17.33
C MET A 164 7.73 6.82 -18.00
N ARG A 165 8.57 7.46 -18.83
CA ARG A 165 9.71 6.83 -19.49
C ARG A 165 10.99 7.55 -19.10
N ALA A 166 11.97 6.77 -18.65
CA ALA A 166 13.31 7.24 -18.33
C ALA A 166 14.34 6.40 -19.08
N HIS A 167 15.34 7.05 -19.65
CA HIS A 167 16.47 6.40 -20.28
C HIS A 167 17.72 6.73 -19.46
N PHE A 168 18.58 5.75 -19.26
CA PHE A 168 19.90 5.93 -18.68
C PHE A 168 20.93 5.30 -19.61
N GLY A 169 22.09 5.93 -19.73
CA GLY A 169 23.27 5.31 -20.30
C GLY A 169 23.82 4.25 -19.35
N LEU A 170 24.36 3.17 -19.92
CA LEU A 170 25.14 2.19 -19.17
C LEU A 170 26.54 2.13 -19.79
N PRO A 171 27.61 2.09 -18.97
CA PRO A 171 28.96 1.91 -19.49
C PRO A 171 29.09 0.55 -20.19
N SER A 172 29.87 0.50 -21.27
CA SER A 172 30.02 -0.70 -22.11
C SER A 172 30.87 -1.82 -21.49
N VAL A 173 31.36 -1.64 -20.26
CA VAL A 173 32.14 -2.66 -19.56
C VAL A 173 31.17 -3.65 -18.92
N ASP A 174 31.17 -4.89 -19.41
CA ASP A 174 30.44 -6.01 -18.84
C ASP A 174 30.98 -6.33 -17.44
N GLY A 175 30.50 -5.61 -16.43
CA GLY A 175 30.48 -6.11 -15.07
C GLY A 175 29.42 -7.19 -14.99
N SER A 176 29.70 -8.39 -15.53
CA SER A 176 28.86 -9.60 -15.52
C SER A 176 27.72 -9.54 -14.48
N ARG A 177 26.52 -9.11 -14.89
CA ARG A 177 25.28 -9.08 -14.09
C ARG A 177 24.10 -8.72 -15.01
N SER A 178 23.76 -9.65 -15.90
CA SER A 178 22.49 -9.62 -16.64
C SER A 178 21.33 -9.98 -15.70
N ILE A 179 20.94 -9.05 -14.83
CA ILE A 179 19.93 -9.29 -13.80
C ILE A 179 18.55 -9.35 -14.44
N SER A 180 17.99 -10.55 -14.50
CA SER A 180 16.61 -10.82 -14.94
C SER A 180 15.68 -10.70 -13.74
N ILE A 181 14.83 -9.66 -13.68
CA ILE A 181 13.83 -9.55 -12.61
C ILE A 181 12.62 -10.43 -12.95
N LEU A 182 12.37 -11.43 -12.10
CA LEU A 182 11.29 -12.39 -12.20
C LEU A 182 9.94 -11.72 -11.89
N VAL A 183 9.03 -11.76 -12.87
CA VAL A 183 7.62 -11.35 -12.72
C VAL A 183 6.88 -12.44 -11.97
N VAL A 184 6.55 -12.21 -10.70
CA VAL A 184 5.55 -13.05 -10.04
C VAL A 184 4.18 -12.65 -10.61
N ARG A 185 3.49 -13.57 -11.29
CA ARG A 185 2.08 -13.36 -11.64
C ARG A 185 1.23 -13.78 -10.44
N PRO A 186 0.33 -12.93 -9.90
CA PRO A 186 -0.45 -13.27 -8.71
C PRO A 186 -1.44 -14.44 -8.90
N ASN A 187 -1.64 -14.94 -10.12
CA ASN A 187 -2.66 -15.95 -10.42
C ASN A 187 -2.15 -17.35 -10.81
N VAL A 188 -0.87 -17.71 -10.61
CA VAL A 188 -0.35 -19.02 -11.06
C VAL A 188 -0.09 -20.01 -9.90
N LEU A 189 -0.27 -19.61 -8.63
CA LEU A 189 -0.11 -20.53 -7.50
C LEU A 189 -1.29 -21.49 -7.28
N SER A 190 -2.42 -21.31 -7.98
CA SER A 190 -3.64 -22.08 -7.71
C SER A 190 -3.82 -23.37 -8.54
N ARG A 191 -2.93 -23.66 -9.50
CA ARG A 191 -3.09 -24.87 -10.36
C ARG A 191 -1.92 -25.83 -10.45
N PHE A 192 -0.78 -25.55 -9.81
CA PHE A 192 0.42 -26.38 -9.98
C PHE A 192 0.66 -27.42 -8.87
N ILE A 193 -0.13 -27.42 -7.80
CA ILE A 193 0.02 -28.39 -6.70
C ILE A 193 -0.80 -29.68 -6.91
N LEU A 194 -1.68 -29.76 -7.92
CA LEU A 194 -2.52 -30.95 -8.13
C LEU A 194 -2.09 -31.92 -9.24
N LEU A 195 -0.98 -31.68 -9.94
CA LEU A 195 -0.56 -32.51 -11.09
C LEU A 195 0.65 -33.42 -10.82
N LEU A 196 1.16 -33.47 -9.58
CA LEU A 196 2.33 -34.27 -9.21
C LEU A 196 2.03 -35.62 -8.53
N ILE A 197 0.81 -36.17 -8.66
CA ILE A 197 0.46 -37.45 -8.00
C ILE A 197 -0.17 -38.49 -8.95
N SER A 198 0.06 -38.45 -10.28
CA SER A 198 -0.51 -39.51 -11.13
C SER A 198 0.11 -39.71 -12.52
N SER A 199 1.44 -39.79 -12.69
CA SER A 199 1.98 -40.51 -13.89
C SER A 199 3.44 -40.96 -13.72
N PRO A 200 3.76 -42.26 -13.83
CA PRO A 200 5.12 -42.78 -13.79
C PRO A 200 5.62 -43.08 -15.22
N THR A 201 5.90 -42.06 -16.02
CA THR A 201 6.66 -42.25 -17.27
C THR A 201 7.55 -41.03 -17.50
N PHE A 202 8.81 -41.21 -17.13
CA PHE A 202 9.88 -40.24 -17.22
C PHE A 202 10.54 -40.33 -18.59
N SER A 203 10.46 -39.27 -19.39
CA SER A 203 11.41 -38.99 -20.47
C SER A 203 12.12 -37.66 -20.16
N PRO A 204 13.44 -37.56 -20.36
CA PRO A 204 14.18 -36.38 -19.93
C PRO A 204 14.02 -35.26 -20.97
N LEU A 205 13.34 -34.18 -20.57
CA LEU A 205 13.36 -32.90 -21.29
C LEU A 205 14.69 -32.17 -21.03
N PRO A 206 15.16 -31.34 -21.98
CA PRO A 206 16.52 -30.81 -21.97
C PRO A 206 16.73 -29.80 -20.85
N ALA A 207 17.89 -29.92 -20.20
CA ALA A 207 18.57 -28.98 -19.30
C ALA A 207 17.76 -27.74 -18.90
N HIS A 208 17.11 -27.83 -17.74
CA HIS A 208 16.78 -26.65 -16.95
C HIS A 208 18.07 -25.84 -16.73
N ILE A 209 18.09 -24.61 -17.24
CA ILE A 209 19.07 -23.61 -16.86
C ILE A 209 18.86 -23.36 -15.36
N HIS A 210 19.77 -23.92 -14.56
CA HIS A 210 19.85 -23.65 -13.14
C HIS A 210 20.40 -22.22 -12.99
N ILE A 211 19.51 -21.25 -12.79
CA ILE A 211 19.92 -19.88 -12.44
C ILE A 211 20.17 -19.90 -10.92
N PRO A 212 21.38 -19.58 -10.44
CA PRO A 212 21.67 -19.52 -9.01
C PRO A 212 20.81 -18.44 -8.35
N ALA A 213 20.21 -18.77 -7.20
CA ALA A 213 19.28 -17.91 -6.45
C ALA A 213 19.87 -16.57 -5.95
N ASP A 214 21.17 -16.36 -6.14
CA ASP A 214 22.00 -15.30 -5.55
C ASP A 214 22.02 -13.98 -6.37
N GLU A 215 21.40 -13.95 -7.56
CA GLU A 215 21.31 -12.74 -8.42
C GLU A 215 19.96 -12.01 -8.36
N LEU A 216 18.90 -12.67 -7.90
CA LEU A 216 17.56 -12.08 -7.82
C LEU A 216 17.41 -11.13 -6.61
N GLU A 217 18.28 -11.24 -5.60
CA GLU A 217 18.20 -10.49 -4.33
C GLU A 217 18.88 -9.11 -4.34
N LYS A 218 19.57 -8.69 -5.41
CA LYS A 218 20.44 -7.50 -5.35
C LYS A 218 19.78 -6.15 -5.61
N ARG A 219 18.51 -6.09 -6.03
CA ARG A 219 17.84 -4.81 -6.31
C ARG A 219 16.69 -4.55 -5.34
N PRO A 220 16.67 -3.38 -4.67
CA PRO A 220 15.57 -3.07 -3.77
C PRO A 220 14.23 -3.06 -4.54
N PRO A 221 13.12 -3.43 -3.89
CA PRO A 221 11.81 -3.38 -4.54
C PRO A 221 11.37 -1.93 -4.77
N ILE A 222 10.45 -1.75 -5.73
CA ILE A 222 9.83 -0.44 -5.97
C ILE A 222 9.02 -0.07 -4.73
N SER A 223 9.28 1.13 -4.20
CA SER A 223 8.54 1.66 -3.06
C SER A 223 7.67 2.84 -3.49
N ILE A 224 6.53 2.98 -2.80
CA ILE A 224 5.58 4.05 -3.08
C ILE A 224 5.17 4.68 -1.76
N LYS A 225 5.21 6.01 -1.73
CA LYS A 225 4.57 6.80 -0.68
C LYS A 225 3.37 7.53 -1.25
N PHE A 226 2.28 7.57 -0.50
CA PHE A 226 1.09 8.31 -0.89
C PHE A 226 0.21 8.59 0.33
N GLU A 227 -0.61 9.62 0.22
CA GLU A 227 -1.66 9.93 1.19
C GLU A 227 -3.00 10.12 0.48
N ILE A 228 -4.04 9.41 0.89
CA ILE A 228 -5.42 9.59 0.39
C ILE A 228 -6.28 10.12 1.52
N PRO A 229 -6.64 11.42 1.53
CA PRO A 229 -7.52 11.98 2.54
C PRO A 229 -8.98 11.56 2.29
N TYR A 230 -9.76 11.52 3.36
CA TYR A 230 -11.18 11.20 3.40
C TYR A 230 -11.54 9.85 2.75
N PHE A 231 -10.59 8.92 2.73
CA PHE A 231 -10.74 7.58 2.18
C PHE A 231 -10.36 6.54 3.23
N THR A 232 -11.16 5.48 3.33
CA THR A 232 -10.89 4.32 4.17
C THR A 232 -10.90 3.07 3.32
N VAL A 233 -9.85 2.26 3.49
CA VAL A 233 -9.74 0.94 2.85
C VAL A 233 -10.62 -0.09 3.56
N SER A 234 -10.56 -0.11 4.89
CA SER A 234 -11.39 -0.95 5.76
C SER A 234 -12.88 -0.65 5.65
N GLY A 235 -13.23 0.57 5.24
CA GLY A 235 -14.59 1.09 5.37
C GLY A 235 -14.92 1.58 6.78
N ILE A 236 -13.94 1.77 7.67
CA ILE A 236 -14.17 2.18 9.07
C ILE A 236 -14.87 3.52 9.18
N GLN A 237 -15.87 3.55 10.06
CA GLN A 237 -16.72 4.70 10.31
C GLN A 237 -16.91 4.87 11.81
N VAL A 238 -16.51 6.04 12.29
CA VAL A 238 -16.92 6.57 13.59
C VAL A 238 -18.37 7.00 13.47
N ARG A 239 -19.26 6.29 14.17
CA ARG A 239 -20.71 6.57 14.20
C ARG A 239 -21.03 7.69 15.17
N TYR A 240 -20.40 7.66 16.33
CA TYR A 240 -20.55 8.69 17.35
C TYR A 240 -19.33 8.71 18.28
N LEU A 241 -19.05 9.88 18.85
CA LEU A 241 -18.20 10.03 20.01
C LEU A 241 -19.00 10.78 21.06
N LYS A 242 -19.44 10.08 22.10
CA LYS A 242 -20.17 10.68 23.21
C LYS A 242 -19.16 11.10 24.28
N ILE A 243 -19.27 12.33 24.74
CA ILE A 243 -18.43 12.92 25.77
C ILE A 243 -19.33 13.17 26.98
N VAL A 244 -19.00 12.56 28.12
CA VAL A 244 -19.76 12.67 29.36
C VAL A 244 -18.88 13.35 30.40
N GLU A 245 -19.22 14.57 30.74
CA GLU A 245 -18.52 15.35 31.76
C GLU A 245 -19.54 16.01 32.71
N LYS A 246 -19.19 16.08 34.00
CA LYS A 246 -20.10 16.61 35.05
C LYS A 246 -20.26 18.13 34.97
N SER A 247 -19.25 18.84 34.47
CA SER A 247 -19.27 20.30 34.33
C SER A 247 -20.15 20.80 33.18
N GLY A 248 -20.65 19.91 32.32
CA GLY A 248 -21.66 20.24 31.31
C GLY A 248 -21.18 21.09 30.13
N TYR A 249 -19.86 21.26 29.94
CA TYR A 249 -19.36 21.98 28.76
C TYR A 249 -19.65 21.23 27.47
N GLN A 250 -19.81 21.97 26.37
CA GLN A 250 -20.01 21.40 25.04
C GLN A 250 -18.65 21.16 24.38
N ALA A 251 -18.40 19.91 24.00
CA ALA A 251 -17.21 19.50 23.28
C ALA A 251 -17.50 19.28 21.79
N LEU A 252 -16.55 19.62 20.91
CA LEU A 252 -16.68 19.47 19.47
C LEU A 252 -15.80 18.32 18.95
N PRO A 253 -16.37 17.14 18.68
CA PRO A 253 -15.61 16.02 18.14
C PRO A 253 -15.33 16.23 16.64
N TRP A 254 -14.07 16.02 16.24
CA TRP A 254 -13.65 16.06 14.84
C TRP A 254 -13.04 14.72 14.43
N VAL A 255 -13.40 14.25 13.23
CA VAL A 255 -12.88 13.01 12.67
C VAL A 255 -12.41 13.26 11.25
N ARG A 256 -11.18 12.82 10.95
CA ARG A 256 -10.65 12.75 9.59
C ARG A 256 -10.14 11.34 9.31
N TYR A 257 -10.40 10.85 8.11
CA TYR A 257 -9.87 9.58 7.64
C TYR A 257 -8.71 9.86 6.70
N ILE A 258 -7.60 9.16 6.91
CA ILE A 258 -6.44 9.25 6.05
C ILE A 258 -5.96 7.82 5.79
N THR A 259 -5.79 7.48 4.52
CA THR A 259 -5.14 6.24 4.11
C THR A 259 -3.74 6.59 3.63
N GLN A 260 -2.73 6.02 4.27
CA GLN A 260 -1.33 6.14 3.87
C GLN A 260 -0.77 4.76 3.50
N ASN A 261 0.35 4.73 2.81
CA ASN A 261 1.08 3.49 2.58
C ASN A 261 1.65 2.94 3.90
N GLY A 262 1.59 1.62 4.09
CA GLY A 262 2.47 0.92 5.02
C GLY A 262 3.82 0.61 4.36
N ALA A 263 4.50 -0.44 4.84
CA ALA A 263 5.65 -1.04 4.14
C ALA A 263 5.16 -1.79 2.87
N ILE A 264 4.80 -1.04 1.84
CA ILE A 264 4.41 -1.60 0.54
C ILE A 264 5.67 -1.68 -0.32
N TRP A 265 6.19 -2.90 -0.44
CA TRP A 265 7.23 -3.25 -1.40
C TRP A 265 6.54 -3.92 -2.59
N LEU A 266 6.60 -3.31 -3.76
CA LEU A 266 6.13 -3.96 -4.99
C LEU A 266 7.31 -4.68 -5.65
N MET A 267 7.26 -6.00 -5.67
CA MET A 267 8.16 -6.86 -6.44
C MET A 267 7.48 -7.26 -7.76
N PHE A 268 7.20 -6.30 -8.65
CA PHE A 268 6.72 -6.66 -9.99
C PHE A 268 7.37 -5.77 -11.07
N THR A 269 8.57 -6.16 -11.48
CA THR A 269 9.22 -5.63 -12.68
C THR A 269 9.14 -6.67 -13.78
N LYS A 270 8.55 -6.32 -14.91
CA LYS A 270 8.56 -7.14 -16.13
C LYS A 270 9.76 -6.75 -16.97
N MET A 271 10.84 -7.49 -16.82
CA MET A 271 12.02 -7.32 -17.67
C MET A 271 11.74 -7.93 -19.05
N ARG A 272 12.06 -7.19 -20.10
CA ARG A 272 12.12 -7.71 -21.48
C ARG A 272 13.51 -7.42 -22.00
N SER A 273 14.27 -8.47 -22.28
CA SER A 273 15.48 -8.38 -23.10
C SER A 273 15.05 -8.42 -24.56
N VAL A 274 15.54 -7.48 -25.38
CA VAL A 274 15.38 -7.48 -26.84
C VAL A 274 16.67 -7.96 -27.46
#